data_AF-A0A7S2XSC5-F1
#
_entry.id   AF-A0A7S2XSC5-F1
#
_cell.length_a   1.000
_cell.length_b   1.000
_cell.length_c   1.000
_cell.angle_alpha   90.00
_cell.angle_beta   90.00
_cell.angle_gamma   90.00
#
_symmetry.space_group_name_H-M   'P 1'
#
loop_
_entity.id
_entity.type
_entity.pdbx_description
1 polymer ?
#
loop_
_entity_poly.entity_id
_entity_poly.type
_entity_poly.pdbx_seq_one_letter_code
_entity_poly.pdbx_strand_id
1 'polypeptide(L)'
;VSGNPTPEEIISMAQSVGYKERREMVSSTLFLVEINPPHDMPACLINVYYTTRSIMTHLNHPGSAGTNELWRSNAYDTLEELRAFFRNPRVHTGKGYRNARKAVRGCVGCGTMKIRGEFSKNQWTVKGPDRNKCKDCVAKPKEVTAATYTNTNNEDTSAGDWADSLHSEMKNLTLMVDGDNS
;
A
#
# COMPACT_ATOMS: atom_id res chain seq x y z
N VAL A 1 13.36 -27.54 11.46
CA VAL A 1 11.88 -27.53 11.49
C VAL A 1 11.45 -26.16 11.02
N SER A 2 11.01 -26.04 9.77
CA SER A 2 10.71 -24.76 9.11
C SER A 2 9.20 -24.51 9.11
N GLY A 3 8.66 -24.20 10.28
CA GLY A 3 7.27 -23.79 10.46
C GLY A 3 7.21 -22.32 10.87
N ASN A 4 6.11 -21.64 10.52
CA ASN A 4 5.83 -20.32 11.09
C ASN A 4 5.68 -20.47 12.62
N PRO A 5 6.21 -19.52 13.43
CA PRO A 5 6.06 -19.58 14.87
C PRO A 5 4.58 -19.61 15.28
N THR A 6 4.23 -20.48 16.23
CA THR A 6 2.85 -20.54 16.75
C THR A 6 2.57 -19.34 17.66
N PRO A 7 1.30 -18.98 17.89
CA PRO A 7 0.96 -17.91 18.83
C PRO A 7 1.55 -18.12 20.23
N GLU A 8 1.54 -19.35 20.73
CA GLU A 8 2.05 -19.72 22.06
C GLU A 8 3.57 -19.53 22.15
N GLU A 9 4.30 -19.92 21.10
CA GLU A 9 5.75 -19.69 21.00
C GLU A 9 6.07 -18.19 20.99
N ILE A 10 5.28 -17.40 20.27
CA ILE A 10 5.43 -15.93 20.21
C ILE A 10 5.17 -15.31 21.57
N ILE A 11 4.09 -15.70 22.27
CA ILE A 11 3.74 -15.19 23.60
C ILE A 11 4.84 -15.53 24.60
N SER A 12 5.26 -16.80 24.66
CA SER A 12 6.31 -17.26 25.56
C SER A 12 7.63 -16.48 25.32
N MET A 13 8.00 -16.28 24.06
CA MET A 13 9.17 -15.50 23.70
C MET A 13 9.02 -14.02 24.09
N ALA A 14 7.86 -13.40 23.82
CA ALA A 14 7.59 -12.01 24.17
C ALA A 14 7.68 -11.77 25.68
N GLN A 15 7.15 -12.69 26.49
CA GLN A 15 7.26 -12.66 27.96
C GLN A 15 8.71 -12.70 28.42
N SER A 16 9.55 -13.55 27.79
CA SER A 16 10.98 -13.65 28.13
C SER A 16 11.76 -12.36 27.86
N VAL A 17 11.24 -11.45 27.04
CA VAL A 17 11.87 -10.16 26.68
C VAL A 17 11.11 -8.95 27.23
N GLY A 18 10.23 -9.14 28.22
CA GLY A 18 9.60 -8.05 28.96
C GLY A 18 8.30 -7.52 28.37
N TYR A 19 7.58 -8.33 27.59
CA TYR A 19 6.25 -7.98 27.07
C TYR A 19 5.18 -8.92 27.63
N LYS A 20 3.95 -8.45 27.77
CA LYS A 20 2.78 -9.27 28.10
C LYS A 20 1.64 -9.00 27.14
N GLU A 21 0.68 -9.91 27.09
CA GLU A 21 -0.56 -9.69 26.35
C GLU A 21 -1.38 -8.57 27.02
N ARG A 22 -1.86 -7.63 26.21
CA ARG A 22 -2.71 -6.51 26.67
C ARG A 22 -4.19 -6.81 26.50
N ARG A 23 -4.55 -7.70 25.58
CA ARG A 23 -5.92 -8.14 25.29
C ARG A 23 -5.90 -9.50 24.61
N GLU A 24 -7.05 -10.16 24.62
CA GLU A 24 -7.28 -11.41 23.92
C GLU A 24 -6.97 -11.29 22.41
N MET A 25 -6.51 -12.40 21.85
CA MET A 25 -6.22 -12.53 20.43
C MET A 25 -7.48 -12.29 19.58
N VAL A 26 -7.36 -11.48 18.54
CA VAL A 26 -8.45 -11.21 17.58
C VAL A 26 -7.89 -11.28 16.16
N SER A 27 -8.59 -11.95 15.24
CA SER A 27 -8.23 -12.01 13.81
C SER A 27 -6.77 -12.40 13.55
N SER A 28 -6.29 -13.47 14.20
CA SER A 28 -4.89 -13.91 14.11
C SER A 28 -3.84 -12.85 14.45
N THR A 29 -4.17 -11.99 15.43
CA THR A 29 -3.30 -10.92 15.89
C THR A 29 -3.08 -11.01 17.39
N LEU A 30 -1.82 -11.04 17.79
CA LEU A 30 -1.41 -10.93 19.19
C LEU A 30 -1.18 -9.46 19.54
N PHE A 31 -1.66 -9.05 20.71
CA PHE A 31 -1.60 -7.67 21.19
C PHE A 31 -0.73 -7.60 22.44
N LEU A 32 0.46 -7.03 22.32
CA LEU A 32 1.49 -7.07 23.35
C LEU A 32 1.82 -5.66 23.84
N VAL A 33 2.16 -5.55 25.12
CA VAL A 33 2.58 -4.32 25.81
C VAL A 33 3.83 -4.58 26.64
N GLU A 34 4.76 -3.64 26.60
CA GLU A 34 5.96 -3.64 27.43
C GLU A 34 5.61 -3.55 28.93
N ILE A 35 6.21 -4.42 29.74
CA ILE A 35 5.89 -4.54 31.18
C ILE A 35 6.54 -3.41 31.99
N ASN A 36 7.78 -3.04 31.65
CA ASN A 36 8.59 -2.09 32.41
C ASN A 36 9.19 -1.01 31.49
N PRO A 37 8.36 -0.10 30.94
CA PRO A 37 8.90 0.99 30.15
C PRO A 37 9.75 1.94 31.00
N PRO A 38 10.69 2.67 30.40
CA PRO A 38 11.43 3.73 31.09
C PRO A 38 10.49 4.78 31.70
N HIS A 39 10.85 5.33 32.87
CA HIS A 39 9.99 6.18 33.72
C HIS A 39 9.29 7.34 32.98
N ASP A 40 9.94 7.92 31.97
CA ASP A 40 9.43 9.09 31.23
C ASP A 40 8.99 8.73 29.80
N MET A 41 8.76 7.46 29.51
CA MET A 41 8.29 6.99 28.20
C MET A 41 7.03 6.13 28.32
N PRO A 42 6.04 6.30 27.42
CA PRO A 42 4.91 5.39 27.37
C PRO A 42 5.37 3.99 26.93
N ALA A 43 4.65 2.96 27.39
CA ALA A 43 4.93 1.58 27.02
C ALA A 43 4.88 1.35 25.51
N CYS A 44 5.86 0.61 24.98
CA CYS A 44 5.81 0.14 23.60
C CYS A 44 4.64 -0.84 23.42
N LEU A 45 3.81 -0.61 22.40
CA LEU A 45 2.76 -1.55 21.99
C LEU A 45 3.19 -2.28 20.72
N ILE A 46 3.00 -3.59 20.68
CA ILE A 46 3.34 -4.42 19.53
C ILE A 46 2.13 -5.27 19.15
N ASN A 47 1.70 -5.16 17.89
CA ASN A 47 0.71 -6.06 17.30
C ASN A 47 1.42 -7.00 16.34
N VAL A 48 1.31 -8.31 16.57
CA VAL A 48 1.92 -9.35 15.73
C VAL A 48 0.83 -10.08 14.95
N TYR A 49 0.87 -9.97 13.62
CA TYR A 49 -0.05 -10.64 12.70
C TYR A 49 0.62 -11.92 12.20
N TYR A 50 0.44 -13.03 12.93
CA TYR A 50 1.28 -14.22 12.76
C TYR A 50 1.01 -15.01 11.48
N THR A 51 -0.19 -14.90 10.90
CA THR A 51 -0.51 -15.52 9.61
C THR A 51 0.13 -14.80 8.42
N THR A 52 0.21 -13.47 8.46
CA THR A 52 0.82 -12.66 7.39
C THR A 52 2.28 -12.31 7.64
N ARG A 53 2.81 -12.74 8.80
CA ARG A 53 4.16 -12.40 9.27
C ARG A 53 4.40 -10.89 9.32
N SER A 54 3.35 -10.12 9.62
CA SER A 54 3.43 -8.66 9.72
C SER A 54 3.54 -8.23 11.18
N ILE A 55 4.15 -7.08 11.41
CA ILE A 55 4.28 -6.49 12.74
C ILE A 55 3.98 -5.00 12.66
N MET A 56 3.25 -4.50 13.65
CA MET A 56 3.01 -3.08 13.84
C MET A 56 3.42 -2.71 15.26
N THR A 57 4.21 -1.64 15.39
CA THR A 57 4.64 -1.14 16.70
C THR A 57 4.18 0.29 16.87
N HIS A 58 3.54 0.60 18.00
CA HIS A 58 3.30 1.97 18.44
C HIS A 58 4.45 2.40 19.33
N LEU A 59 5.17 3.44 18.91
CA LEU A 59 6.38 3.93 19.57
C LEU A 59 6.26 5.43 19.81
N ASN A 60 6.74 5.92 20.94
CA ASN A 60 6.94 7.36 21.12
C ASN A 60 8.05 7.85 20.19
N HIS A 61 7.94 9.00 19.52
CA HIS A 61 9.00 9.50 18.64
C HIS A 61 9.91 10.49 19.39
N PRO A 62 11.24 10.26 19.46
CA PRO A 62 12.16 11.19 20.12
C PRO A 62 12.14 12.53 19.39
N GLY A 63 11.90 13.62 20.13
CA GLY A 63 11.91 14.97 19.59
C GLY A 63 10.60 15.45 18.94
N SER A 64 9.52 14.66 18.96
CA SER A 64 8.18 15.14 18.64
C SER A 64 7.20 14.72 19.72
N ALA A 65 6.17 15.55 19.98
CA ALA A 65 5.19 15.33 21.04
C ALA A 65 4.17 14.21 20.74
N GLY A 66 4.53 13.23 19.89
CA GLY A 66 3.57 12.28 19.32
C GLY A 66 4.09 10.85 19.24
N THR A 67 3.13 9.93 19.19
CA THR A 67 3.36 8.52 18.89
C THR A 67 3.43 8.33 17.37
N ASN A 68 4.28 7.40 16.93
CA ASN A 68 4.36 6.96 15.55
C ASN A 68 4.09 5.46 15.48
N GLU A 69 3.46 5.04 14.38
CA GLU A 69 3.19 3.65 14.07
C GLU A 69 4.16 3.17 13.00
N LEU A 70 4.90 2.11 13.31
CA LEU A 70 5.82 1.49 12.36
C LEU A 70 5.26 0.14 11.90
N TRP A 71 4.71 0.15 10.69
CA TRP A 71 4.20 -1.03 10.00
C TRP A 71 5.28 -1.73 9.18
N ARG A 72 5.42 -3.04 9.33
CA ARG A 72 6.31 -3.89 8.52
C ARG A 72 5.56 -5.15 8.08
N SER A 73 5.35 -5.29 6.78
CA SER A 73 4.77 -6.51 6.18
C SER A 73 5.84 -7.56 5.94
N ASN A 74 5.52 -8.84 6.13
CA ASN A 74 6.43 -9.96 5.92
C ASN A 74 7.80 -9.75 6.60
N ALA A 75 7.74 -9.37 7.87
CA ALA A 75 8.84 -8.82 8.66
C ALA A 75 9.77 -9.89 9.23
N TYR A 76 9.29 -11.12 9.42
CA TYR A 76 10.05 -12.22 10.00
C TYR A 76 9.69 -13.56 9.35
N ASP A 77 10.65 -14.47 9.35
CA ASP A 77 10.51 -15.85 8.90
C ASP A 77 10.72 -16.84 10.07
N THR A 78 11.37 -16.41 11.15
CA THR A 78 11.68 -17.24 12.32
C THR A 78 11.38 -16.53 13.65
N LEU A 79 11.30 -17.29 14.74
CA LEU A 79 11.11 -16.74 16.09
C LEU A 79 12.27 -15.84 16.54
N GLU A 80 13.51 -16.13 16.10
CA GLU A 80 14.69 -15.31 16.42
C GLU A 80 14.65 -13.95 15.72
N GLU A 81 14.24 -13.91 14.45
CA GLU A 81 14.00 -12.64 13.76
C GLU A 81 12.90 -11.83 14.45
N LEU A 82 11.84 -12.50 14.92
CA LEU A 82 10.78 -11.84 15.67
C LEU A 82 11.29 -11.27 17.00
N ARG A 83 12.16 -12.00 17.72
CA ARG A 83 12.82 -11.57 18.95
C ARG A 83 13.63 -10.28 18.77
N ALA A 84 14.23 -10.07 17.59
CA ALA A 84 14.96 -8.84 17.29
C ALA A 84 14.04 -7.60 17.33
N PHE A 85 12.78 -7.70 16.91
CA PHE A 85 11.82 -6.59 17.00
C PHE A 85 11.40 -6.28 18.44
N PHE A 86 11.28 -7.29 19.30
CA PHE A 86 10.95 -7.04 20.71
C PHE A 86 12.09 -6.33 21.44
N ARG A 87 13.34 -6.70 21.14
CA ARG A 87 14.53 -6.05 21.72
C ARG A 87 14.74 -4.62 21.21
N ASN A 88 14.44 -4.39 19.94
CA ASN A 88 14.53 -3.05 19.35
C ASN A 88 13.34 -2.80 18.41
N PRO A 89 12.21 -2.31 18.96
CA PRO A 89 10.99 -2.07 18.20
C PRO A 89 11.13 -1.09 17.03
N ARG A 90 12.20 -0.29 17.02
CA ARG A 90 12.56 0.65 15.94
C ARG A 90 13.30 0.02 14.77
N VAL A 91 13.65 -1.27 14.84
CA VAL A 91 14.36 -1.95 13.75
C VAL A 91 13.54 -1.89 12.48
N HIS A 92 14.17 -1.37 11.43
CA HIS A 92 13.64 -1.43 10.07
C HIS A 92 14.12 -2.73 9.40
N THR A 93 13.21 -3.39 8.70
CA THR A 93 13.49 -4.65 8.00
C THR A 93 14.10 -4.48 6.61
N GLY A 94 13.99 -3.28 6.02
CA GLY A 94 14.21 -3.09 4.58
C GLY A 94 13.16 -3.80 3.70
N LYS A 95 12.64 -4.97 4.14
CA LYS A 95 11.47 -5.67 3.63
C LYS A 95 10.22 -4.80 3.88
N GLY A 96 9.52 -4.40 2.82
CA GLY A 96 8.26 -3.65 2.89
C GLY A 96 8.38 -2.12 2.79
N TYR A 97 9.57 -1.53 2.96
CA TYR A 97 9.76 -0.11 2.62
C TYR A 97 9.84 0.03 1.11
N ARG A 98 8.81 0.65 0.50
CA ARG A 98 8.87 1.06 -0.90
C ARG A 98 9.97 2.12 -1.01
N ASN A 99 11.16 1.74 -1.46
CA ASN A 99 12.21 2.71 -1.74
C ASN A 99 11.66 3.68 -2.78
N ALA A 100 11.39 4.92 -2.36
CA ALA A 100 10.70 5.87 -3.20
C ALA A 100 11.48 6.17 -4.49
N ARG A 101 12.79 5.94 -4.54
CA ARG A 101 13.63 6.05 -5.75
C ARG A 101 13.47 4.84 -6.68
N LYS A 102 13.19 3.66 -6.14
CA LYS A 102 12.92 2.42 -6.91
C LYS A 102 11.44 2.22 -7.23
N ALA A 103 10.57 3.17 -6.84
CA ALA A 103 9.17 3.11 -7.23
C ALA A 103 9.06 3.14 -8.76
N VAL A 104 8.22 2.26 -9.30
CA VAL A 104 7.98 2.12 -10.74
C VAL A 104 6.58 2.60 -11.11
N ARG A 105 6.43 3.20 -12.29
CA ARG A 105 5.14 3.57 -12.90
C ARG A 105 5.20 3.39 -14.42
N GLY A 106 4.05 3.11 -15.03
CA GLY A 106 3.92 3.12 -16.49
C GLY A 106 4.05 4.54 -17.04
N CYS A 107 4.62 4.67 -18.23
CA CYS A 107 4.62 5.92 -18.99
C CYS A 107 3.49 5.90 -20.01
N VAL A 108 2.60 6.89 -20.01
CA VAL A 108 1.48 6.98 -20.95
C VAL A 108 1.95 7.28 -22.39
N GLY A 109 3.12 7.88 -22.56
CA GLY A 109 3.67 8.22 -23.88
C GLY A 109 4.28 7.04 -24.64
N CYS A 110 4.84 6.05 -23.95
CA CYS A 110 5.50 4.90 -24.59
C CYS A 110 5.04 3.53 -24.08
N GLY A 111 4.14 3.47 -23.10
CA GLY A 111 3.62 2.23 -22.52
C GLY A 111 4.59 1.47 -21.59
N THR A 112 5.87 1.86 -21.52
CA THR A 112 6.86 1.10 -20.73
C THR A 112 6.84 1.45 -19.24
N MET A 113 7.10 0.45 -18.40
CA MET A 113 7.36 0.65 -16.97
C MET A 113 8.71 1.32 -16.74
N LYS A 114 8.73 2.38 -15.94
CA LYS A 114 9.88 3.24 -15.72
C LYS A 114 10.08 3.48 -14.22
N ILE A 115 11.33 3.59 -13.77
CA ILE A 115 11.63 3.94 -12.38
C ILE A 115 11.43 5.44 -12.14
N ARG A 116 11.23 5.86 -10.89
CA ARG A 116 11.03 7.28 -10.53
C ARG A 116 12.08 8.23 -11.14
N GLY A 117 13.34 7.79 -11.22
CA GLY A 117 14.44 8.59 -11.78
C GLY A 117 14.29 8.93 -13.26
N GLU A 118 13.50 8.16 -14.00
CA GLU A 118 13.21 8.36 -15.43
C GLU A 118 12.02 9.31 -15.68
N PHE A 119 11.37 9.79 -14.61
CA PHE A 119 10.36 10.85 -14.67
C PHE A 119 10.95 12.16 -14.14
N SER A 120 10.46 13.30 -14.62
CA SER A 120 10.71 14.57 -13.94
C SER A 120 9.90 14.64 -12.64
N LYS A 121 10.32 15.48 -11.69
CA LYS A 121 9.63 15.65 -10.40
C LYS A 121 8.14 15.96 -10.61
N ASN A 122 7.81 16.91 -11.50
CA ASN A 122 6.42 17.29 -11.79
C ASN A 122 5.61 16.16 -12.46
N GLN A 123 6.21 15.38 -13.36
CA GLN A 123 5.54 14.23 -13.97
C GLN A 123 5.20 13.16 -12.94
N TRP A 124 6.08 12.95 -11.96
CA TRP A 124 5.86 11.97 -10.89
C TRP A 124 4.86 12.43 -9.83
N THR A 125 4.94 13.69 -9.38
CA THR A 125 4.16 14.16 -8.23
C THR A 125 2.83 14.80 -8.61
N VAL A 126 2.73 15.47 -9.77
CA VAL A 126 1.57 16.33 -10.10
C VAL A 126 0.61 15.67 -11.09
N LYS A 127 1.12 14.95 -12.09
CA LYS A 127 0.28 14.51 -13.22
C LYS A 127 -0.55 13.24 -12.95
N GLY A 128 -0.25 12.50 -11.89
CA GLY A 128 -0.91 11.24 -11.57
C GLY A 128 -0.53 10.11 -12.54
N PRO A 129 -1.02 8.88 -12.32
CA PRO A 129 -0.65 7.70 -13.13
C PRO A 129 -1.21 7.75 -14.57
N ASP A 130 -2.29 8.48 -14.82
CA ASP A 130 -2.97 8.44 -16.14
C ASP A 130 -2.44 9.48 -17.13
N ARG A 131 -1.52 10.35 -16.70
CA ARG A 131 -1.02 11.47 -17.53
C ARG A 131 0.49 11.65 -17.45
N ASN A 132 1.21 10.78 -16.75
CA ASN A 132 2.67 10.90 -16.60
C ASN A 132 3.40 10.44 -17.87
N LYS A 133 4.43 11.18 -18.26
CA LYS A 133 5.34 10.84 -19.34
C LYS A 133 6.78 10.78 -18.83
N CYS A 134 7.55 9.78 -19.25
CA CYS A 134 8.98 9.68 -18.94
C CYS A 134 9.75 10.83 -19.60
N LYS A 135 10.99 11.07 -19.15
CA LYS A 135 11.86 12.13 -19.67
C LYS A 135 12.02 12.04 -21.19
N ASP A 136 12.16 10.84 -21.74
CA ASP A 136 12.32 10.63 -23.17
C ASP A 136 11.06 11.07 -23.94
N CYS A 137 9.87 10.64 -23.51
CA CYS A 137 8.59 11.03 -24.12
C CYS A 137 8.28 12.52 -23.99
N VAL A 138 8.80 13.19 -22.97
CA VAL A 138 8.66 14.64 -22.81
C VAL A 138 9.65 15.39 -23.70
N ALA A 139 10.84 14.83 -23.92
CA ALA A 139 11.89 15.44 -24.74
C ALA A 139 11.65 15.29 -26.25
N LYS A 140 10.88 14.28 -26.68
CA LYS A 140 10.51 14.13 -28.09
C LYS A 140 9.78 15.41 -28.54
N PRO A 141 10.25 16.08 -29.61
CA PRO A 141 9.47 17.15 -30.21
C PRO A 141 8.11 16.57 -30.56
N LYS A 142 7.03 17.35 -30.32
CA LYS A 142 5.75 17.02 -30.93
C LYS A 142 6.03 17.05 -32.42
N GLU A 143 6.16 15.88 -33.04
CA GLU A 143 6.03 15.80 -34.48
C GLU A 143 4.69 16.44 -34.76
N VAL A 144 4.75 17.61 -35.39
CA VAL A 144 3.57 18.27 -35.91
C VAL A 144 3.13 17.29 -36.97
N THR A 145 2.24 16.36 -36.61
CA THR A 145 1.45 15.65 -37.59
C THR A 145 0.78 16.77 -38.35
N ALA A 146 1.33 17.08 -39.53
CA ALA A 146 0.65 17.83 -40.55
C ALA A 146 -0.58 16.99 -40.87
N ALA A 147 -1.62 17.16 -40.06
CA ALA A 147 -2.94 16.76 -40.38
C ALA A 147 -3.24 17.54 -41.65
N THR A 148 -3.15 16.85 -42.77
CA THR A 148 -3.82 17.22 -44.00
C THR A 148 -5.26 17.53 -43.62
N TYR A 149 -5.54 18.82 -43.44
CA TYR A 149 -6.89 19.34 -43.37
C TYR A 149 -7.48 19.13 -44.77
N THR A 150 -8.03 17.95 -45.05
CA THR A 150 -9.04 17.83 -46.09
C THR A 150 -10.30 18.45 -45.52
N ASN A 151 -10.47 19.74 -45.83
CA ASN A 151 -11.67 20.50 -45.59
C ASN A 151 -12.77 19.96 -46.53
N THR A 152 -13.53 18.96 -46.09
CA THR A 152 -14.83 18.65 -46.70
C THR A 152 -15.87 19.54 -46.03
N ASN A 153 -16.05 20.74 -46.60
CA ASN A 153 -17.31 21.43 -46.52
C ASN A 153 -18.37 20.54 -47.17
N ASN A 154 -19.20 19.88 -46.36
CA ASN A 154 -20.56 19.56 -46.75
C ASN A 154 -21.44 19.95 -45.58
N GLU A 155 -22.13 21.07 -45.78
CA GLU A 155 -23.37 21.41 -45.12
C GLU A 155 -24.32 20.21 -45.28
N ASP A 156 -24.77 19.61 -44.18
CA ASP A 156 -26.18 19.28 -44.10
C ASP A 156 -26.66 19.15 -42.65
N THR A 157 -27.82 19.73 -42.46
CA THR A 157 -28.55 19.94 -41.21
C THR A 157 -29.20 18.67 -40.69
N SER A 158 -29.00 18.33 -39.41
CA SER A 158 -30.10 17.85 -38.56
C SER A 158 -29.71 17.88 -37.08
N ALA A 159 -30.41 18.72 -36.33
CA ALA A 159 -30.40 18.73 -34.88
C ALA A 159 -31.16 17.52 -34.33
N GLY A 160 -30.65 16.95 -33.24
CA GLY A 160 -31.40 16.10 -32.31
C GLY A 160 -31.12 14.61 -32.41
N ASP A 161 -30.26 14.09 -31.53
CA ASP A 161 -30.57 12.94 -30.64
C ASP A 161 -29.33 12.51 -29.86
N TRP A 162 -29.24 12.91 -28.59
CA TRP A 162 -28.20 12.46 -27.66
C TRP A 162 -28.78 11.78 -26.42
N ALA A 163 -30.10 11.54 -26.38
CA ALA A 163 -30.79 11.02 -25.20
C ALA A 163 -30.84 9.47 -25.12
N ASP A 164 -30.59 8.74 -26.21
CA ASP A 164 -30.87 7.29 -26.23
C ASP A 164 -29.67 6.36 -25.93
N SER A 165 -28.46 6.90 -25.76
CA SER A 165 -27.26 6.09 -25.54
C SER A 165 -26.87 5.90 -24.06
N LEU A 166 -27.78 6.13 -23.11
CA LEU A 166 -27.53 5.89 -21.67
C LEU A 166 -28.41 4.78 -21.04
N HIS A 167 -29.37 4.21 -21.78
CA HIS A 167 -30.32 3.23 -21.22
C HIS A 167 -30.02 1.75 -21.55
N SER A 168 -28.94 1.44 -22.27
CA SER A 168 -28.61 0.05 -22.64
C SER A 168 -27.72 -0.68 -21.62
N GLU A 169 -26.95 0.02 -20.78
CA GLU A 169 -25.94 -0.61 -19.91
C GLU A 169 -26.40 -0.94 -18.47
N MET A 170 -27.62 -0.58 -18.06
CA MET A 170 -28.12 -0.90 -16.70
C MET A 170 -28.87 -2.23 -16.57
N LYS A 171 -28.98 -3.04 -17.64
CA LYS A 171 -29.79 -4.29 -17.60
C LYS A 171 -29.05 -5.56 -17.15
N ASN A 172 -27.76 -5.51 -16.83
CA ASN A 172 -26.99 -6.70 -16.43
C ASN A 172 -26.68 -6.83 -14.92
N LEU A 173 -27.33 -6.04 -14.05
CA LEU A 173 -27.29 -6.25 -12.61
C LEU A 173 -28.59 -6.93 -12.13
N THR A 174 -28.77 -8.19 -12.51
CA THR A 174 -29.74 -9.07 -11.86
C THR A 174 -29.10 -9.64 -10.59
N LEU A 175 -29.54 -9.14 -9.44
CA LEU A 175 -29.26 -9.72 -8.12
C LEU A 175 -29.84 -11.14 -8.05
N MET A 176 -28.97 -12.14 -7.83
CA MET A 176 -29.39 -13.45 -7.35
C MET A 176 -29.79 -13.27 -5.88
N VAL A 177 -31.08 -13.49 -5.59
CA VAL A 177 -31.59 -13.59 -4.22
C VAL A 177 -31.61 -15.08 -3.90
N ASP A 178 -30.86 -15.47 -2.86
CA ASP A 178 -30.79 -16.84 -2.37
C ASP A 178 -32.16 -17.32 -1.89
N GLY A 179 -32.52 -18.54 -2.30
CA GLY A 179 -33.76 -19.21 -1.94
C GLY A 179 -33.75 -19.70 -0.50
N ASP A 180 -34.85 -19.43 0.20
CA ASP A 180 -35.17 -20.00 1.50
C ASP A 180 -35.33 -21.52 1.41
N ASN A 181 -34.57 -22.22 2.24
CA ASN A 181 -34.64 -23.65 2.46
C ASN A 181 -35.71 -23.93 3.52
N SER A 182 -36.74 -24.68 3.14
CA SER A 182 -37.72 -25.28 4.06
C SER A 182 -37.19 -26.57 4.67
#